data_AF-A0A5J5SN67-F1
#
_entry.id   AF-A0A5J5SN67-F1
#
_cell.length_a   1.000
_cell.length_b   1.000
_cell.length_c   1.000
_cell.angle_alpha   90.00
_cell.angle_beta   90.00
_cell.angle_gamma   90.00
#
_symmetry.space_group_name_H-M   'P 1'
#
loop_
_entity.id
_entity.type
_entity.pdbx_description
1 polymer ?
#
loop_
_entity_poly.entity_id
_entity_poly.type
_entity_poly.pdbx_seq_one_letter_code
_entity_poly.pdbx_strand_id
1 'polypeptide(L)'
;MNSIEFPLLDRTTQNSVISTTLNDLSNWSRLSSLWPLLYGTSCCFIEFASLIGSRFDFDRYGLVPRSSPRQADLILTAGTVTMKMAPSLVRLYEQMPEPKYVIAMGACTITGGMFSTDSYSTVRGVDKLIPVDVYLPGCPPKPEAVIDAITKLRKKISREIYEDRIRSQQGDRCFTTNHKFCLVRSTRTGNYNQGLLYQPPSTSEIPPETFFNYKGIETLQIKPEDWHSIAVILYVYGYNYLRSQCAYDVAPGGLLASVYHLTRIEYGVDQPEEVCIKVFAPRSNPRIPSVFWVWKSSDFQERESYDMLGISYENHPRLKRILMPESWIGWPLRKDYIAPNFYEIQDAH
;
A
#
# COMPACT_ATOMS: atom_id res chain seq x y z
N MET A 1 -23.01 28.89 -5.44
CA MET A 1 -23.07 28.53 -6.87
C MET A 1 -21.78 28.96 -7.50
N ASN A 2 -21.07 28.07 -8.21
CA ASN A 2 -19.84 28.42 -8.89
C ASN A 2 -20.21 28.99 -10.28
N SER A 3 -19.81 30.23 -10.57
CA SER A 3 -19.99 30.85 -11.88
C SER A 3 -18.86 30.44 -12.82
N ILE A 4 -19.20 30.16 -14.08
CA ILE A 4 -18.21 29.94 -15.15
C ILE A 4 -17.86 31.30 -15.72
N GLU A 5 -16.58 31.70 -15.65
CA GLU A 5 -16.09 32.88 -16.35
C GLU A 5 -16.03 32.61 -17.85
N PHE A 6 -16.62 33.50 -18.64
CA PHE A 6 -16.55 33.41 -20.09
C PHE A 6 -15.18 33.91 -20.59
N PRO A 7 -14.50 33.17 -21.48
CA PRO A 7 -13.22 33.60 -21.99
C PRO A 7 -13.39 34.89 -22.79
N LEU A 8 -12.73 35.97 -22.35
CA LEU A 8 -12.74 37.30 -22.98
C LEU A 8 -11.87 37.40 -24.25
N LEU A 9 -11.22 36.31 -24.64
CA LEU A 9 -10.29 36.29 -25.76
C LEU A 9 -10.96 35.63 -26.97
N ASP A 10 -11.17 36.41 -28.03
CA ASP A 10 -11.60 35.88 -29.32
C ASP A 10 -10.58 34.86 -29.81
N ARG A 11 -10.97 33.58 -29.81
CA ARG A 11 -10.16 32.46 -30.30
C ARG A 11 -10.18 32.45 -31.83
N THR A 12 -9.51 33.43 -32.46
CA THR A 12 -9.24 33.40 -33.90
C THR A 12 -8.07 32.45 -34.17
N THR A 13 -8.36 31.16 -34.29
CA THR A 13 -7.37 30.15 -34.70
C THR A 13 -7.08 30.32 -36.19
N GLN A 14 -5.99 31.03 -36.54
CA GLN A 14 -5.49 31.07 -37.91
C GLN A 14 -4.79 29.73 -38.24
N ASN A 15 -5.57 28.69 -38.51
CA ASN A 15 -5.02 27.37 -38.79
C ASN A 15 -4.70 27.22 -40.29
N SER A 16 -3.42 27.14 -40.63
CA SER A 16 -2.98 26.67 -41.95
C SER A 16 -3.02 25.15 -42.03
N VAL A 17 -3.29 24.58 -43.22
CA VAL A 17 -3.35 23.12 -43.45
C VAL A 17 -2.04 22.40 -43.04
N ILE A 18 -0.91 23.10 -43.14
CA ILE A 18 0.41 22.59 -42.73
C ILE A 18 0.51 22.51 -41.20
N SER A 19 -0.03 23.48 -40.46
CA SER A 19 -0.03 23.46 -39.00
C SER A 19 -0.91 22.34 -38.44
N THR A 20 -2.08 22.11 -39.06
CA THR A 20 -3.00 21.04 -38.62
C THR A 20 -2.42 19.65 -38.84
N THR A 21 -1.76 19.40 -39.99
CA THR A 21 -1.14 18.10 -40.28
C THR A 21 0.02 17.79 -39.34
N LEU A 22 0.83 18.78 -38.94
CA LEU A 22 1.87 18.62 -37.93
C LEU A 22 1.30 18.35 -36.53
N ASN A 23 0.19 19.02 -36.17
CA ASN A 23 -0.51 18.78 -34.92
C ASN A 23 -1.07 17.34 -34.87
N ASP A 24 -1.65 16.86 -35.96
CA ASP A 24 -2.18 15.50 -36.07
C ASP A 24 -1.08 14.45 -35.90
N LEU A 25 0.10 14.67 -36.53
CA LEU A 25 1.26 13.78 -36.38
C LEU A 25 1.77 13.76 -34.93
N SER A 26 1.88 14.91 -34.28
CA SER A 26 2.30 15.03 -32.87
C SER A 26 1.29 14.42 -31.91
N ASN A 27 -0.01 14.56 -32.19
CA ASN A 27 -1.06 13.92 -31.41
C ASN A 27 -1.03 12.41 -31.59
N TRP A 28 -0.85 11.93 -32.82
CA TRP A 28 -0.75 10.52 -33.15
C TRP A 28 0.45 9.85 -32.46
N SER A 29 1.64 10.49 -32.49
CA SER A 29 2.82 9.93 -31.83
C SER A 29 2.57 9.74 -30.33
N ARG A 30 2.07 10.78 -29.65
CA ARG A 30 1.83 10.76 -28.19
C ARG A 30 0.75 9.77 -27.79
N LEU A 31 -0.38 9.73 -28.49
CA LEU A 31 -1.44 8.78 -28.16
C LEU A 31 -1.03 7.32 -28.45
N SER A 32 -0.12 7.10 -29.40
CA SER A 32 0.38 5.77 -29.77
C SER A 32 1.39 5.20 -28.77
N SER A 33 2.12 6.05 -28.04
CA SER A 33 3.24 5.67 -27.17
C SER A 33 3.13 6.27 -25.76
N LEU A 34 2.02 6.02 -25.07
CA LEU A 34 1.83 6.47 -23.68
C LEU A 34 2.59 5.55 -22.73
N TRP A 35 3.45 6.06 -21.87
CA TRP A 35 4.20 5.30 -20.88
C TRP A 35 3.68 5.55 -19.46
N PRO A 36 2.87 4.61 -18.93
CA PRO A 36 2.30 4.75 -17.60
C PRO A 36 3.36 4.56 -16.51
N LEU A 37 3.30 5.42 -15.50
CA LEU A 37 4.05 5.26 -14.27
C LEU A 37 3.53 4.03 -13.52
N LEU A 38 4.43 3.14 -13.12
CA LEU A 38 4.12 1.98 -12.29
C LEU A 38 3.79 2.44 -10.85
N TYR A 39 2.59 2.97 -10.68
CA TYR A 39 2.09 3.54 -9.44
C TYR A 39 0.89 2.75 -8.92
N GLY A 40 0.94 2.35 -7.65
CA GLY A 40 -0.12 1.61 -7.00
C GLY A 40 -0.08 1.75 -5.49
N THR A 41 -1.23 1.97 -4.87
CA THR A 41 -1.32 2.16 -3.40
C THR A 41 -2.27 1.18 -2.72
N SER A 42 -3.16 0.51 -3.45
CA SER A 42 -4.19 -0.37 -2.86
C SER A 42 -4.65 -1.44 -3.86
N CYS A 43 -5.82 -2.03 -3.64
CA CYS A 43 -6.38 -3.14 -4.43
C CYS A 43 -6.49 -2.89 -5.94
N CYS A 44 -6.74 -1.66 -6.40
CA CYS A 44 -6.82 -1.35 -7.83
C CYS A 44 -5.50 -1.61 -8.58
N PHE A 45 -4.35 -1.61 -7.88
CA PHE A 45 -3.07 -1.91 -8.52
C PHE A 45 -2.98 -3.35 -9.03
N ILE A 46 -3.67 -4.31 -8.40
CA ILE A 46 -3.65 -5.71 -8.86
C ILE A 46 -4.34 -5.81 -10.22
N GLU A 47 -5.45 -5.09 -10.43
CA GLU A 47 -6.11 -5.05 -11.73
C GLU A 47 -5.34 -4.24 -12.77
N PHE A 48 -4.52 -3.28 -12.35
CA PHE A 48 -3.57 -2.65 -13.25
C PHE A 48 -2.43 -3.60 -13.62
N ALA A 49 -1.89 -4.35 -12.67
CA ALA A 49 -0.83 -5.33 -12.88
C ALA A 49 -1.29 -6.49 -13.77
N SER A 50 -2.56 -6.89 -13.72
CA SER A 50 -3.11 -7.92 -14.60
C SER A 50 -3.08 -7.54 -16.08
N LEU A 51 -3.06 -6.24 -16.40
CA LEU A 51 -2.88 -5.73 -17.77
C LEU A 51 -1.48 -5.98 -18.31
N ILE A 52 -0.46 -5.95 -17.44
CA ILE A 52 0.94 -6.24 -17.80
C ILE A 52 1.10 -7.73 -18.13
N GLY A 53 0.19 -8.58 -17.65
CA GLY A 53 0.17 -10.01 -17.94
C GLY A 53 -0.24 -10.35 -19.39
N SER A 54 -0.06 -11.62 -19.74
CA SER A 54 -0.30 -12.13 -21.10
C SER A 54 -1.76 -12.08 -21.56
N ARG A 55 -2.73 -12.05 -20.64
CA ARG A 55 -4.15 -12.13 -20.98
C ARG A 55 -4.68 -10.86 -21.65
N PHE A 56 -4.29 -9.70 -21.13
CA PHE A 56 -4.83 -8.41 -21.58
C PHE A 56 -3.81 -7.55 -22.33
N ASP A 57 -2.50 -7.83 -22.17
CA ASP A 57 -1.41 -7.31 -23.00
C ASP A 57 -1.46 -5.79 -23.21
N PHE A 58 -0.98 -5.08 -22.21
CA PHE A 58 -0.93 -3.61 -22.19
C PHE A 58 -0.07 -3.02 -23.32
N ASP A 59 1.03 -3.68 -23.67
CA ASP A 59 2.00 -3.19 -24.65
C ASP A 59 1.45 -3.21 -26.09
N ARG A 60 0.38 -3.98 -26.34
CA ARG A 60 -0.38 -3.94 -27.60
C ARG A 60 -0.87 -2.55 -27.96
N TYR A 61 -1.18 -1.74 -26.95
CA TYR A 61 -1.59 -0.37 -27.11
C TYR A 61 -0.41 0.60 -26.95
N GLY A 62 0.84 0.15 -27.07
CA GLY A 62 2.04 0.98 -26.91
C GLY A 62 2.23 1.51 -25.48
N LEU A 63 1.66 0.81 -24.49
CA LEU A 63 1.76 1.16 -23.07
C LEU A 63 2.87 0.38 -22.39
N VAL A 64 4.03 1.00 -22.27
CA VAL A 64 5.19 0.42 -21.58
C VAL A 64 5.30 1.01 -20.17
N PRO A 65 5.08 0.22 -19.10
CA PRO A 65 5.17 0.74 -17.74
C PRO A 65 6.59 1.16 -17.39
N ARG A 66 6.74 2.34 -16.78
CA ARG A 66 8.02 2.88 -16.29
C ARG A 66 7.97 3.09 -14.79
N SER A 67 9.03 2.74 -14.08
CA SER A 67 9.12 2.93 -12.62
C SER A 67 9.63 4.33 -12.23
N SER A 68 10.12 5.11 -13.19
CA SER A 68 10.63 6.47 -12.95
C SER A 68 9.63 7.52 -13.45
N PRO A 69 9.25 8.51 -12.63
CA PRO A 69 8.33 9.58 -13.05
C PRO A 69 8.91 10.41 -14.20
N ARG A 70 10.24 10.54 -14.31
CA ARG A 70 10.88 11.30 -15.39
C ARG A 70 10.77 10.63 -16.77
N GLN A 71 10.47 9.34 -16.79
CA GLN A 71 10.31 8.54 -18.00
C GLN A 71 8.84 8.27 -18.33
N ALA A 72 7.90 8.64 -17.46
CA ALA A 72 6.49 8.38 -17.65
C ALA A 72 5.74 9.67 -18.02
N ASP A 73 4.76 9.55 -18.91
CA ASP A 73 3.86 10.65 -19.31
C ASP A 73 2.41 10.42 -18.83
N LEU A 74 2.06 9.19 -18.46
CA LEU A 74 0.74 8.82 -17.95
C LEU A 74 0.85 8.37 -16.49
N ILE A 75 -0.04 8.84 -15.61
CA ILE A 75 -0.19 8.32 -14.25
C ILE A 75 -1.60 7.78 -14.04
N LEU A 76 -1.71 6.47 -13.84
CA LEU A 76 -2.92 5.83 -13.34
C LEU A 76 -2.88 5.86 -11.83
N THR A 77 -3.79 6.61 -11.20
CA THR A 77 -3.91 6.62 -9.74
C THR A 77 -4.66 5.37 -9.28
N ALA A 78 -3.95 4.25 -9.23
CA ALA A 78 -4.51 2.93 -8.94
C ALA A 78 -4.53 2.63 -7.43
N GLY A 79 -5.51 3.20 -6.72
CA GLY A 79 -5.77 2.89 -5.31
C GLY A 79 -6.00 4.10 -4.41
N THR A 80 -6.27 3.83 -3.14
CA THR A 80 -6.61 4.87 -2.16
C THR A 80 -5.42 5.78 -1.87
N VAL A 81 -5.64 7.09 -1.85
CA VAL A 81 -4.63 8.09 -1.48
C VAL A 81 -4.89 8.57 -0.05
N THR A 82 -3.97 8.28 0.85
CA THR A 82 -4.03 8.76 2.24
C THR A 82 -3.39 10.16 2.37
N MET A 83 -3.70 10.88 3.44
CA MET A 83 -3.09 12.19 3.76
C MET A 83 -1.56 12.14 3.78
N LYS A 84 -0.99 11.00 4.19
CA LYS A 84 0.47 10.77 4.19
C LYS A 84 1.04 10.59 2.79
N MET A 85 0.28 9.97 1.88
CA MET A 85 0.69 9.71 0.49
C MET A 85 0.45 10.92 -0.42
N ALA A 86 -0.54 11.75 -0.11
CA ALA A 86 -0.92 12.93 -0.89
C ALA A 86 0.26 13.82 -1.34
N PRO A 87 1.17 14.28 -0.45
CA PRO A 87 2.30 15.10 -0.87
C PRO A 87 3.29 14.35 -1.77
N SER A 88 3.49 13.04 -1.55
CA SER A 88 4.35 12.22 -2.40
C SER A 88 3.77 12.05 -3.80
N LEU A 89 2.44 11.91 -3.93
CA LEU A 89 1.76 11.83 -5.22
C LEU A 89 1.90 13.14 -6.02
N VAL A 90 1.66 14.29 -5.37
CA VAL A 90 1.87 15.61 -6.00
C VAL A 90 3.31 15.75 -6.47
N ARG A 91 4.28 15.32 -5.65
CA ARG A 91 5.69 15.36 -6.01
C ARG A 91 6.03 14.48 -7.22
N LEU A 92 5.44 13.29 -7.32
CA LEU A 92 5.61 12.43 -8.49
C LEU A 92 5.07 13.11 -9.75
N TYR A 93 3.88 13.70 -9.67
CA TYR A 93 3.25 14.43 -10.78
C TYR A 93 4.06 15.66 -11.22
N GLU A 94 4.64 16.40 -10.28
CA GLU A 94 5.55 17.52 -10.58
C GLU A 94 6.84 17.08 -11.30
N GLN A 95 7.33 15.87 -11.01
CA GLN A 95 8.56 15.33 -11.59
C GLN A 95 8.38 14.71 -12.98
N MET A 96 7.14 14.56 -13.45
CA MET A 96 6.83 14.05 -14.79
C MET A 96 7.03 15.15 -15.85
N PRO A 97 7.57 14.79 -17.03
CA PRO A 97 7.68 15.72 -18.16
C PRO A 97 6.30 16.14 -18.70
N GLU A 98 6.22 17.35 -19.23
CA GLU A 98 5.07 17.76 -20.05
C GLU A 98 5.23 17.19 -21.48
N PRO A 99 4.18 16.64 -22.12
CA PRO A 99 2.80 16.57 -21.67
C PRO A 99 2.51 15.37 -20.77
N LYS A 100 1.79 15.58 -19.66
CA LYS A 100 1.38 14.52 -18.73
C LYS A 100 -0.13 14.37 -18.59
N TYR A 101 -0.56 13.14 -18.32
CA TYR A 101 -1.96 12.76 -18.22
C TYR A 101 -2.27 11.97 -16.97
N VAL A 102 -3.44 12.20 -16.36
CA VAL A 102 -3.86 11.56 -15.13
C VAL A 102 -5.19 10.83 -15.33
N ILE A 103 -5.21 9.54 -15.01
CA ILE A 103 -6.45 8.76 -14.93
C ILE A 103 -6.75 8.45 -13.46
N ALA A 104 -7.94 8.81 -13.01
CA ALA A 104 -8.45 8.41 -11.69
C ALA A 104 -9.06 7.02 -11.76
N MET A 105 -8.34 6.00 -11.24
CA MET A 105 -8.75 4.60 -11.30
C MET A 105 -9.36 4.12 -9.98
N GLY A 106 -10.66 3.84 -10.03
CA GLY A 106 -11.43 3.25 -8.95
C GLY A 106 -12.15 4.26 -8.08
N ALA A 107 -13.16 3.79 -7.35
CA ALA A 107 -14.06 4.64 -6.56
C ALA A 107 -13.30 5.51 -5.52
N CYS A 108 -12.21 4.97 -4.95
CA CYS A 108 -11.40 5.65 -3.95
C CYS A 108 -10.72 6.92 -4.47
N THR A 109 -10.26 6.95 -5.72
CA THR A 109 -9.60 8.13 -6.29
C THR A 109 -10.57 9.15 -6.85
N ILE A 110 -11.83 8.78 -7.11
CA ILE A 110 -12.84 9.71 -7.64
C ILE A 110 -13.49 10.48 -6.49
N THR A 111 -14.01 9.78 -5.48
CA THR A 111 -14.79 10.41 -4.39
C THR A 111 -14.30 10.03 -2.99
N GLY A 112 -13.28 9.18 -2.88
CA GLY A 112 -12.95 8.46 -1.64
C GLY A 112 -13.64 7.10 -1.52
N GLY A 113 -14.60 6.79 -2.40
CA GLY A 113 -15.27 5.49 -2.44
C GLY A 113 -15.93 5.12 -1.11
N MET A 114 -15.74 3.88 -0.65
CA MET A 114 -16.23 3.42 0.66
C MET A 114 -15.66 4.22 1.84
N PHE A 115 -14.50 4.87 1.67
CA PHE A 115 -13.85 5.65 2.71
C PHE A 115 -14.33 7.10 2.78
N SER A 116 -15.28 7.49 1.91
CA SER A 116 -15.77 8.86 1.84
C SER A 116 -16.58 9.29 3.07
N THR A 117 -17.26 8.37 3.76
CA THR A 117 -18.09 8.70 4.93
C THR A 117 -17.25 8.85 6.21
N ASP A 118 -16.58 7.77 6.64
CA ASP A 118 -16.08 7.66 8.02
C ASP A 118 -14.55 7.80 8.17
N SER A 119 -13.80 7.80 7.06
CA SER A 119 -12.34 7.84 7.16
C SER A 119 -11.81 9.27 7.32
N TYR A 120 -10.97 9.47 8.34
CA TYR A 120 -10.30 10.75 8.62
C TYR A 120 -9.01 10.95 7.81
N SER A 121 -8.42 9.86 7.30
CA SER A 121 -7.07 9.84 6.72
C SER A 121 -7.05 9.70 5.20
N THR A 122 -8.20 9.52 4.54
CA THR A 122 -8.28 9.36 3.08
C THR A 122 -8.62 10.67 2.39
N VAL A 123 -7.92 10.97 1.31
CA VAL A 123 -8.28 12.09 0.44
C VAL A 123 -9.50 11.71 -0.39
N ARG A 124 -10.58 12.49 -0.24
CA ARG A 124 -11.84 12.29 -0.96
C ARG A 124 -11.75 12.86 -2.38
N GLY A 125 -11.12 12.09 -3.27
CA GLY A 125 -10.89 12.51 -4.66
C GLY A 125 -9.46 13.00 -4.91
N VAL A 126 -8.81 12.46 -5.94
CA VAL A 126 -7.44 12.80 -6.34
C VAL A 126 -7.38 14.10 -7.15
N ASP A 127 -8.53 14.52 -7.68
CA ASP A 127 -8.79 15.80 -8.35
C ASP A 127 -8.47 17.02 -7.48
N LYS A 128 -8.51 16.86 -6.14
CA LYS A 128 -8.09 17.87 -5.18
C LYS A 128 -6.58 18.10 -5.14
N LEU A 129 -5.80 17.15 -5.64
CA LEU A 129 -4.34 17.17 -5.58
C LEU A 129 -3.74 17.45 -6.95
N ILE A 130 -4.21 16.74 -7.98
CA ILE A 130 -3.70 16.79 -9.35
C ILE A 130 -4.86 16.82 -10.35
N PRO A 131 -4.70 17.49 -11.51
CA PRO A 131 -5.77 17.59 -12.49
C PRO A 131 -6.02 16.23 -13.15
N VAL A 132 -7.27 15.74 -13.07
CA VAL A 132 -7.66 14.44 -13.64
C VAL A 132 -8.21 14.61 -15.05
N ASP A 133 -7.72 13.80 -16.00
CA ASP A 133 -8.18 13.82 -17.39
C ASP A 133 -9.37 12.90 -17.64
N VAL A 134 -9.36 11.71 -17.06
CA VAL A 134 -10.37 10.67 -17.24
C VAL A 134 -10.66 10.02 -15.88
N TYR A 135 -11.95 9.86 -15.58
CA TYR A 135 -12.42 9.15 -14.40
C TYR A 135 -12.87 7.74 -14.78
N LEU A 136 -12.37 6.74 -14.06
CA LEU A 136 -12.71 5.32 -14.26
C LEU A 136 -13.34 4.75 -12.99
N PRO A 137 -14.68 4.62 -12.93
CA PRO A 137 -15.36 4.05 -11.78
C PRO A 137 -15.16 2.52 -11.70
N GLY A 138 -15.18 1.98 -10.48
CA GLY A 138 -15.04 0.54 -10.19
C GLY A 138 -14.39 0.28 -8.82
N CYS A 139 -14.54 -0.92 -8.25
CA CYS A 139 -13.95 -1.27 -6.97
C CYS A 139 -13.59 -2.78 -6.85
N PRO A 140 -12.49 -3.23 -7.47
CA PRO A 140 -11.71 -2.53 -8.48
C PRO A 140 -12.40 -2.58 -9.87
N PRO A 141 -12.08 -1.65 -10.79
CA PRO A 141 -12.56 -1.75 -12.17
C PRO A 141 -11.91 -2.95 -12.87
N LYS A 142 -12.68 -3.66 -13.71
CA LYS A 142 -12.15 -4.77 -14.50
C LYS A 142 -11.05 -4.29 -15.46
N PRO A 143 -10.07 -5.14 -15.83
CA PRO A 143 -8.99 -4.78 -16.75
C PRO A 143 -9.49 -4.23 -18.09
N GLU A 144 -10.58 -4.77 -18.63
CA GLU A 144 -11.17 -4.30 -19.89
C GLU A 144 -11.69 -2.84 -19.78
N ALA A 145 -12.16 -2.45 -18.58
CA ALA A 145 -12.61 -1.08 -18.33
C ALA A 145 -11.43 -0.09 -18.25
N VAL A 146 -10.24 -0.57 -17.85
CA VAL A 146 -9.01 0.24 -17.90
C VAL A 146 -8.61 0.52 -19.35
N ILE A 147 -8.70 -0.49 -20.23
CA ILE A 147 -8.45 -0.34 -21.67
C ILE A 147 -9.43 0.67 -22.30
N ASP A 148 -10.71 0.64 -21.90
CA ASP A 148 -11.70 1.64 -22.34
C ASP A 148 -11.33 3.06 -21.86
N ALA A 149 -10.91 3.21 -20.60
CA ALA A 149 -10.45 4.50 -20.08
C ALA A 149 -9.25 5.06 -20.86
N ILE A 150 -8.30 4.20 -21.24
CA ILE A 150 -7.17 4.59 -22.09
C ILE A 150 -7.64 4.97 -23.49
N THR A 151 -8.59 4.22 -24.05
CA THR A 151 -9.18 4.55 -25.36
C THR A 151 -9.87 5.92 -25.33
N LYS A 152 -10.54 6.27 -24.23
CA LYS A 152 -11.12 7.61 -24.00
C LYS A 152 -10.03 8.67 -23.85
N LEU A 153 -8.95 8.39 -23.14
CA LEU A 153 -7.81 9.29 -23.02
C LEU A 153 -7.19 9.58 -24.41
N ARG A 154 -6.98 8.55 -25.24
CA ARG A 154 -6.48 8.70 -26.62
C ARG A 154 -7.36 9.61 -27.47
N LYS A 155 -8.68 9.48 -27.35
CA LYS A 155 -9.65 10.37 -28.02
C LYS A 155 -9.53 11.82 -27.52
N LYS A 156 -9.19 12.03 -26.24
CA LYS A 156 -8.92 13.36 -25.68
C LYS A 156 -7.64 13.95 -26.26
N ILE A 157 -6.54 13.19 -26.27
CA ILE A 157 -5.23 13.60 -26.81
C ILE A 157 -5.33 13.97 -28.30
N SER A 158 -6.09 13.18 -29.07
CA SER A 158 -6.31 13.44 -30.50
C SER A 158 -6.95 14.80 -30.80
N ARG A 159 -7.69 15.39 -29.85
CA ARG A 159 -8.40 16.67 -30.01
C ARG A 159 -7.61 17.87 -29.51
N GLU A 160 -6.42 17.66 -28.94
CA GLU A 160 -5.61 18.74 -28.41
C GLU A 160 -5.00 19.59 -29.52
N ILE A 161 -4.97 20.90 -29.32
CA ILE A 161 -4.31 21.85 -30.19
C ILE A 161 -2.98 22.22 -29.55
N TYR A 162 -1.89 22.20 -30.33
CA TYR A 162 -0.54 22.49 -29.85
C TYR A 162 -0.41 23.85 -29.14
N GLU A 163 -1.07 24.90 -29.65
CA GLU A 163 -0.97 26.25 -29.08
C GLU A 163 -1.62 26.43 -27.70
N ASP A 164 -2.68 25.68 -27.41
CA ASP A 164 -3.35 25.73 -26.10
C ASP A 164 -2.43 25.25 -24.96
N ARG A 165 -1.39 24.46 -25.30
CA ARG A 165 -0.40 23.97 -24.32
C ARG A 165 0.57 25.03 -23.83
N ILE A 166 0.98 25.97 -24.69
CA ILE A 166 1.91 27.04 -24.30
C ILE A 166 1.29 27.86 -23.16
N ARG A 167 -0.04 27.96 -23.13
CA ARG A 167 -0.81 28.63 -22.07
C ARG A 167 -1.03 27.79 -20.81
N SER A 168 -0.82 26.47 -20.87
CA SER A 168 -1.06 25.55 -19.75
C SER A 168 0.14 25.42 -18.79
N GLN A 169 1.23 26.16 -19.01
CA GLN A 169 2.34 26.18 -18.05
C GLN A 169 1.84 26.71 -16.69
N GLN A 170 2.28 26.07 -15.61
CA GLN A 170 1.94 26.51 -14.25
C GLN A 170 2.31 27.98 -14.09
N GLY A 171 1.32 28.83 -13.81
CA GLY A 171 1.56 30.23 -13.54
C GLY A 171 2.20 30.42 -12.17
N ASP A 172 3.40 31.01 -12.14
CA ASP A 172 4.14 31.29 -10.92
C ASP A 172 3.52 32.45 -10.14
N ARG A 173 2.52 32.14 -9.31
CA ARG A 173 1.93 33.10 -8.34
C ARG A 173 2.57 32.89 -6.97
N CYS A 174 3.78 33.41 -6.80
CA CYS A 174 4.53 33.31 -5.55
C CYS A 174 4.18 34.45 -4.58
N PHE A 175 3.78 34.10 -3.36
CA PHE A 175 3.57 35.03 -2.26
C PHE A 175 4.46 34.63 -1.08
N THR A 176 5.09 35.61 -0.41
CA THR A 176 5.94 35.36 0.76
C THR A 176 5.37 36.08 1.97
N THR A 177 5.19 35.37 3.08
CA THR A 177 4.69 35.92 4.34
C THR A 177 5.55 35.43 5.51
N ASN A 178 5.80 36.29 6.49
CA ASN A 178 6.54 35.94 7.71
C ASN A 178 5.61 35.24 8.71
N HIS A 179 6.06 34.15 9.34
CA HIS A 179 5.29 33.40 10.33
C HIS A 179 5.97 33.37 11.72
N LYS A 180 5.19 33.18 12.78
CA LYS A 180 5.69 33.02 14.17
C LYS A 180 5.70 31.57 14.67
N PHE A 181 5.59 30.58 13.78
CA PHE A 181 5.66 29.17 14.18
C PHE A 181 7.02 28.81 14.80
N CYS A 182 7.00 27.99 15.85
CA CYS A 182 8.20 27.44 16.47
C CYS A 182 8.81 26.36 15.59
N LEU A 183 10.13 26.40 15.38
CA LEU A 183 10.85 25.37 14.66
C LEU A 183 10.95 24.10 15.53
N VAL A 184 10.37 22.99 15.06
CA VAL A 184 10.45 21.68 15.73
C VAL A 184 11.44 20.80 14.98
N ARG A 185 12.26 20.02 15.71
CA ARG A 185 13.19 19.06 15.10
C ARG A 185 12.42 17.92 14.42
N SER A 186 12.95 17.40 13.31
CA SER A 186 12.37 16.24 12.64
C SER A 186 12.27 15.05 13.61
N THR A 187 11.09 14.44 13.68
CA THR A 187 10.86 13.21 14.45
C THR A 187 11.47 11.98 13.78
N ARG A 188 11.74 12.05 12.46
CA ARG A 188 12.44 10.99 11.71
C ARG A 188 13.89 11.41 11.51
N THR A 189 14.76 10.93 12.40
CA THR A 189 16.20 11.20 12.37
C THR A 189 16.98 10.18 11.56
N GLY A 190 16.34 9.14 11.02
CA GLY A 190 17.02 8.03 10.32
C GLY A 190 17.80 7.09 11.24
N ASN A 191 17.96 7.47 12.51
CA ASN A 191 18.65 6.71 13.53
C ASN A 191 17.73 5.67 14.17
N TYR A 192 17.30 4.69 13.38
CA TYR A 192 16.49 3.59 13.89
C TYR A 192 17.24 2.80 14.99
N ASN A 193 18.57 2.74 14.89
CA ASN A 193 19.43 1.95 15.78
C ASN A 193 20.05 2.72 16.95
N GLN A 194 19.88 4.06 17.03
CA GLN A 194 20.50 4.88 18.09
C GLN A 194 19.47 5.47 19.07
N GLY A 195 18.46 4.68 19.41
CA GLY A 195 17.57 4.95 20.53
C GLY A 195 18.26 4.72 21.88
N LEU A 196 19.19 5.60 22.25
CA LEU A 196 19.44 5.89 23.65
C LEU A 196 18.09 6.31 24.26
N LEU A 197 17.64 5.60 25.31
CA LEU A 197 16.36 5.72 26.05
C LEU A 197 15.27 4.66 25.78
N TYR A 198 15.64 3.41 25.45
CA TYR A 198 14.85 2.27 25.95
C TYR A 198 15.68 1.59 27.05
N GLN A 199 15.55 2.05 28.30
CA GLN A 199 15.87 1.18 29.41
C GLN A 199 14.75 0.14 29.46
N PRO A 200 15.03 -1.16 29.28
CA PRO A 200 14.02 -2.17 29.53
C PRO A 200 13.56 -2.01 30.99
N PRO A 201 12.24 -2.06 31.28
CA PRO A 201 11.82 -2.22 32.65
C PRO A 201 12.53 -3.46 33.20
N SER A 202 13.08 -3.34 34.41
CA SER A 202 13.69 -4.43 35.14
C SER A 202 12.84 -5.69 35.02
N THR A 203 13.49 -6.80 34.72
CA THR A 203 12.91 -8.14 34.62
C THR A 203 12.22 -8.51 35.94
N SER A 204 10.96 -8.11 36.08
CA SER A 204 10.09 -8.52 37.18
C SER A 204 8.71 -8.76 36.59
N GLU A 205 8.44 -10.03 36.36
CA GLU A 205 7.12 -10.68 36.37
C GLU A 205 5.99 -9.93 35.66
N ILE A 206 5.73 -10.31 34.40
CA ILE A 206 4.47 -9.97 33.72
C ILE A 206 3.35 -10.72 34.48
N PRO A 207 2.40 -10.03 35.13
CA PRO A 207 1.23 -10.69 35.68
C PRO A 207 0.34 -11.19 34.53
N PRO A 208 -0.39 -12.30 34.69
CA PRO A 208 -1.40 -12.71 33.73
C PRO A 208 -2.56 -11.71 33.80
N GLU A 209 -2.48 -10.63 33.03
CA GLU A 209 -3.52 -9.61 32.96
C GLU A 209 -4.42 -9.88 31.77
N THR A 210 -5.71 -10.10 32.06
CA THR A 210 -6.78 -10.16 31.07
C THR A 210 -7.10 -8.75 30.60
N PHE A 211 -6.93 -8.49 29.30
CA PHE A 211 -7.23 -7.19 28.71
C PHE A 211 -8.30 -7.31 27.63
N PHE A 212 -9.24 -6.37 27.58
CA PHE A 212 -10.16 -6.24 26.45
C PHE A 212 -9.55 -5.32 25.38
N ASN A 213 -9.50 -5.78 24.12
CA ASN A 213 -9.09 -4.92 23.01
C ASN A 213 -10.17 -3.84 22.73
N TYR A 214 -9.85 -2.85 21.89
CA TYR A 214 -10.77 -1.77 21.47
C TYR A 214 -12.10 -2.24 20.84
N LYS A 215 -12.21 -3.53 20.49
CA LYS A 215 -13.42 -4.20 19.98
C LYS A 215 -14.18 -5.00 21.05
N GLY A 216 -13.77 -4.96 22.32
CA GLY A 216 -14.35 -5.76 23.40
C GLY A 216 -13.96 -7.24 23.39
N ILE A 217 -12.98 -7.65 22.58
CA ILE A 217 -12.50 -9.04 22.49
C ILE A 217 -11.48 -9.29 23.62
N GLU A 218 -11.68 -10.36 24.37
CA GLU A 218 -10.80 -10.79 25.45
C GLU A 218 -9.42 -11.17 24.90
N THR A 219 -8.37 -10.60 25.49
CA THR A 219 -6.98 -10.84 25.11
C THR A 219 -6.19 -11.36 26.30
N LEU A 220 -5.59 -12.53 26.12
CA LEU A 220 -4.78 -13.19 27.13
C LEU A 220 -3.31 -13.15 26.73
N GLN A 221 -2.45 -12.79 27.69
CA GLN A 221 -1.00 -12.82 27.52
C GLN A 221 -0.45 -14.10 28.15
N ILE A 222 0.28 -14.89 27.35
CA ILE A 222 0.71 -16.22 27.73
C ILE A 222 2.21 -16.37 27.50
N LYS A 223 2.88 -17.10 28.40
CA LYS A 223 4.27 -17.50 28.23
C LYS A 223 4.39 -18.64 27.22
N PRO A 224 5.46 -18.71 26.42
CA PRO A 224 5.63 -19.77 25.40
C PRO A 224 5.54 -21.20 25.96
N GLU A 225 6.01 -21.40 27.19
CA GLU A 225 6.02 -22.69 27.89
C GLU A 225 4.60 -23.22 28.15
N ASP A 226 3.66 -22.33 28.49
CA ASP A 226 2.28 -22.68 28.82
C ASP A 226 1.38 -22.77 27.58
N TRP A 227 1.84 -22.22 26.44
CA TRP A 227 1.01 -22.03 25.25
C TRP A 227 0.44 -23.34 24.70
N HIS A 228 1.23 -24.40 24.62
CA HIS A 228 0.77 -25.66 24.06
C HIS A 228 -0.39 -26.26 24.87
N SER A 229 -0.26 -26.26 26.20
CA SER A 229 -1.30 -26.73 27.12
C SER A 229 -2.58 -25.90 26.99
N ILE A 230 -2.45 -24.57 26.92
CA ILE A 230 -3.59 -23.67 26.76
C ILE A 230 -4.26 -23.84 25.39
N ALA A 231 -3.49 -24.04 24.32
CA ALA A 231 -4.03 -24.32 22.99
C ALA A 231 -4.91 -25.57 22.97
N VAL A 232 -4.45 -26.66 23.59
CA VAL A 232 -5.23 -27.90 23.72
C VAL A 232 -6.48 -27.68 24.55
N ILE A 233 -6.37 -26.95 25.67
CA ILE A 233 -7.52 -26.60 26.52
C ILE A 233 -8.55 -25.81 25.71
N LEU A 234 -8.15 -24.73 25.02
CA LEU A 234 -9.05 -23.90 24.21
C LEU A 234 -9.76 -24.72 23.13
N TYR A 235 -9.05 -25.66 22.49
CA TYR A 235 -9.67 -26.57 21.53
C TYR A 235 -10.75 -27.44 22.16
N VAL A 236 -10.49 -28.01 23.36
CA VAL A 236 -11.47 -28.80 24.13
C VAL A 236 -12.67 -27.96 24.57
N TYR A 237 -12.47 -26.68 24.92
CA TYR A 237 -13.54 -25.72 25.26
C TYR A 237 -14.34 -25.23 24.04
N GLY A 238 -14.05 -25.70 22.83
CA GLY A 238 -14.84 -25.43 21.63
C GLY A 238 -14.29 -24.35 20.70
N TYR A 239 -13.10 -23.79 20.97
CA TYR A 239 -12.40 -22.91 20.02
C TYR A 239 -11.80 -23.73 18.87
N ASN A 240 -12.68 -24.23 18.01
CA ASN A 240 -12.38 -25.15 16.93
C ASN A 240 -11.81 -24.47 15.66
N TYR A 241 -11.82 -23.14 15.59
CA TYR A 241 -11.38 -22.40 14.41
C TYR A 241 -10.31 -21.36 14.74
N LEU A 242 -9.10 -21.56 14.19
CA LEU A 242 -8.06 -20.54 14.15
C LEU A 242 -8.27 -19.65 12.92
N ARG A 243 -8.69 -18.41 13.16
CA ARG A 243 -8.96 -17.42 12.12
C ARG A 243 -7.67 -16.86 11.52
N SER A 244 -6.73 -16.50 12.39
CA SER A 244 -5.42 -16.03 11.96
C SER A 244 -4.40 -16.12 13.08
N GLN A 245 -3.22 -16.61 12.73
CA GLN A 245 -1.98 -16.42 13.45
C GLN A 245 -1.18 -15.31 12.73
N CYS A 246 -0.60 -14.40 13.50
CA CYS A 246 0.32 -13.41 13.00
C CYS A 246 1.38 -13.12 14.05
N ALA A 247 2.49 -12.51 13.67
CA ALA A 247 3.50 -12.10 14.63
C ALA A 247 3.97 -10.68 14.38
N TYR A 248 4.47 -10.04 15.44
CA TYR A 248 5.08 -8.72 15.35
C TYR A 248 6.24 -8.59 16.33
N ASP A 249 7.18 -7.73 15.98
CA ASP A 249 8.26 -7.32 16.86
C ASP A 249 7.75 -6.23 17.81
N VAL A 250 7.73 -6.50 19.13
CA VAL A 250 7.16 -5.58 20.14
C VAL A 250 8.03 -4.33 20.23
N ALA A 251 9.34 -4.51 20.37
CA ALA A 251 10.31 -3.43 20.52
C ALA A 251 11.68 -3.87 19.98
N PRO A 252 12.47 -2.95 19.38
CA PRO A 252 13.83 -3.26 18.94
C PRO A 252 14.66 -3.90 20.06
N GLY A 253 15.20 -5.11 19.83
CA GLY A 253 15.97 -5.85 20.82
C GLY A 253 15.18 -6.48 21.99
N GLY A 254 13.85 -6.36 22.01
CA GLY A 254 12.98 -6.82 23.11
C GLY A 254 12.31 -8.18 22.87
N LEU A 255 10.98 -8.21 22.99
CA LEU A 255 10.15 -9.41 22.82
C LEU A 255 9.58 -9.50 21.40
N LEU A 256 9.42 -10.72 20.91
CA LEU A 256 8.60 -11.02 19.73
C LEU A 256 7.24 -11.53 20.23
N ALA A 257 6.16 -11.10 19.59
CA ALA A 257 4.81 -11.56 19.93
C ALA A 257 4.24 -12.39 18.78
N SER A 258 3.77 -13.60 19.09
CA SER A 258 2.93 -14.40 18.21
C SER A 258 1.48 -14.29 18.70
N VAL A 259 0.59 -13.83 17.84
CA VAL A 259 -0.81 -13.55 18.14
C VAL A 259 -1.69 -14.58 17.44
N TYR A 260 -2.62 -15.18 18.17
CA TYR A 260 -3.59 -16.15 17.67
C TYR A 260 -5.00 -15.63 17.89
N HIS A 261 -5.76 -15.51 16.81
CA HIS A 261 -7.17 -15.17 16.83
C HIS A 261 -8.00 -16.44 16.69
N LEU A 262 -8.64 -16.84 17.78
CA LEU A 262 -9.43 -18.05 17.88
C LEU A 262 -10.92 -17.69 17.93
N THR A 263 -11.73 -18.50 17.27
CA THR A 263 -13.17 -18.34 17.21
C THR A 263 -13.83 -19.67 17.50
N ARG A 264 -14.87 -19.64 18.33
CA ARG A 264 -15.74 -20.78 18.59
C ARG A 264 -16.86 -20.78 17.55
N ILE A 265 -16.82 -21.75 16.63
CA ILE A 265 -17.84 -21.89 15.58
C ILE A 265 -18.88 -22.90 16.03
N GLU A 266 -20.12 -22.42 16.12
CA GLU A 266 -21.32 -23.20 16.43
C GLU A 266 -22.42 -22.94 15.40
N TYR A 267 -23.25 -23.95 15.14
CA TYR A 267 -24.36 -23.84 14.20
C TYR A 267 -25.47 -22.93 14.78
N GLY A 268 -25.93 -21.96 13.99
CA GLY A 268 -27.08 -21.12 14.34
C GLY A 268 -26.75 -19.91 15.23
N VAL A 269 -25.47 -19.56 15.38
CA VAL A 269 -25.03 -18.38 16.15
C VAL A 269 -24.63 -17.24 15.19
N ASP A 270 -25.28 -16.08 15.32
CA ASP A 270 -25.00 -14.90 14.47
C ASP A 270 -23.71 -14.16 14.87
N GLN A 271 -23.28 -14.28 16.14
CA GLN A 271 -22.06 -13.67 16.67
C GLN A 271 -21.23 -14.70 17.43
N PRO A 272 -20.19 -15.28 16.80
CA PRO A 272 -19.36 -16.28 17.45
C PRO A 272 -18.47 -15.65 18.53
N GLU A 273 -18.20 -16.40 19.60
CA GLU A 273 -17.26 -16.00 20.64
C GLU A 273 -15.82 -16.00 20.12
N GLU A 274 -15.06 -14.96 20.45
CA GLU A 274 -13.70 -14.76 19.98
C GLU A 274 -12.75 -14.53 21.15
N VAL A 275 -11.56 -15.14 21.08
CA VAL A 275 -10.47 -14.90 22.02
C VAL A 275 -9.18 -14.62 21.27
N CYS A 276 -8.40 -13.67 21.78
CA CYS A 276 -7.10 -13.29 21.23
C CYS A 276 -6.00 -13.72 22.19
N ILE A 277 -5.08 -14.56 21.73
CA ILE A 277 -3.94 -15.00 22.53
C ILE A 277 -2.67 -14.32 22.04
N LYS A 278 -1.91 -13.71 22.95
CA LYS A 278 -0.59 -13.15 22.66
C LYS A 278 0.47 -13.93 23.41
N VAL A 279 1.33 -14.60 22.67
CA VAL A 279 2.46 -15.37 23.19
C VAL A 279 3.74 -14.56 22.99
N PHE A 280 4.42 -14.22 24.07
CA PHE A 280 5.63 -13.40 24.03
C PHE A 280 6.88 -14.27 24.15
N ALA A 281 7.72 -14.27 23.12
CA ALA A 281 8.99 -14.99 23.12
C ALA A 281 10.18 -14.02 23.20
N PRO A 282 11.21 -14.32 24.01
CA PRO A 282 12.42 -13.51 24.07
C PRO A 282 13.18 -13.62 22.76
N ARG A 283 13.69 -12.49 22.26
CA ARG A 283 14.42 -12.44 20.99
C ARG A 283 15.72 -13.25 20.99
N SER A 284 16.38 -13.41 22.14
CA SER A 284 17.58 -14.23 22.28
C SER A 284 17.31 -15.70 21.97
N ASN A 285 16.09 -16.18 22.22
CA ASN A 285 15.67 -17.54 21.93
C ASN A 285 14.16 -17.57 21.61
N PRO A 286 13.75 -17.15 20.40
CA PRO A 286 12.36 -16.91 20.07
C PRO A 286 11.66 -18.23 19.70
N ARG A 287 11.51 -19.12 20.67
CA ARG A 287 10.89 -20.43 20.48
C ARG A 287 9.48 -20.46 21.06
N ILE A 288 8.54 -20.98 20.28
CA ILE A 288 7.15 -21.15 20.67
C ILE A 288 6.70 -22.55 20.22
N PRO A 289 5.97 -23.31 21.04
CA PRO A 289 5.38 -24.57 20.56
C PRO A 289 4.39 -24.32 19.41
N SER A 290 4.53 -25.06 18.31
CA SER A 290 3.59 -25.01 17.19
C SER A 290 2.21 -25.51 17.60
N VAL A 291 1.17 -24.86 17.07
CA VAL A 291 -0.23 -25.34 17.21
C VAL A 291 -0.74 -26.03 15.96
N PHE A 292 0.14 -26.37 15.01
CA PHE A 292 -0.21 -27.10 13.77
C PHE A 292 -1.04 -28.37 14.03
N TRP A 293 -0.70 -29.11 15.07
CA TRP A 293 -1.39 -30.35 15.43
C TRP A 293 -2.76 -30.13 16.06
N VAL A 294 -3.04 -28.92 16.55
CA VAL A 294 -4.35 -28.51 17.08
C VAL A 294 -5.19 -27.88 15.97
N TRP A 295 -4.65 -26.85 15.30
CA TRP A 295 -5.27 -26.19 14.16
C TRP A 295 -4.33 -26.23 12.95
N LYS A 296 -4.63 -27.11 11.99
CA LYS A 296 -3.83 -27.25 10.76
C LYS A 296 -3.76 -25.97 9.91
N SER A 297 -4.70 -25.04 10.07
CA SER A 297 -4.69 -23.74 9.39
C SER A 297 -3.51 -22.85 9.78
N SER A 298 -2.81 -23.15 10.87
CA SER A 298 -1.61 -22.42 11.31
C SER A 298 -0.37 -22.64 10.44
N ASP A 299 -0.34 -23.68 9.57
CA ASP A 299 0.84 -24.06 8.77
C ASP A 299 1.51 -22.86 8.06
N PHE A 300 0.75 -22.20 7.19
CA PHE A 300 1.29 -21.10 6.40
C PHE A 300 1.68 -19.89 7.27
N GLN A 301 0.88 -19.61 8.30
CA GLN A 301 1.02 -18.41 9.14
C GLN A 301 2.23 -18.52 10.09
N GLU A 302 2.44 -19.68 10.71
CA GLU A 302 3.61 -19.94 11.54
C GLU A 302 4.90 -19.94 10.69
N ARG A 303 4.83 -20.43 9.45
CA ARG A 303 5.96 -20.37 8.50
C ARG A 303 6.26 -18.94 8.02
N GLU A 304 5.24 -18.11 7.81
CA GLU A 304 5.40 -16.69 7.51
C GLU A 304 6.04 -15.96 8.70
N SER A 305 5.56 -16.22 9.91
CA SER A 305 6.11 -15.65 11.15
C SER A 305 7.57 -16.08 11.36
N TYR A 306 7.90 -17.33 11.04
CA TYR A 306 9.29 -17.80 11.00
C TYR A 306 10.09 -17.05 9.95
N ASP A 307 9.63 -16.97 8.71
CA ASP A 307 10.39 -16.38 7.61
C ASP A 307 10.62 -14.86 7.73
N MET A 308 9.69 -14.16 8.37
CA MET A 308 9.73 -12.71 8.45
C MET A 308 10.29 -12.19 9.78
N LEU A 309 10.08 -12.91 10.88
CA LEU A 309 10.46 -12.50 12.24
C LEU A 309 11.40 -13.50 12.93
N GLY A 310 11.64 -14.68 12.37
CA GLY A 310 12.54 -15.68 12.92
C GLY A 310 12.05 -16.32 14.21
N ILE A 311 10.73 -16.40 14.42
CA ILE A 311 10.14 -17.16 15.53
C ILE A 311 10.17 -18.64 15.16
N SER A 312 10.85 -19.45 15.96
CA SER A 312 10.95 -20.90 15.74
C SER A 312 9.76 -21.61 16.39
N TYR A 313 8.91 -22.20 15.55
CA TYR A 313 7.78 -23.00 16.02
C TYR A 313 8.18 -24.47 16.22
N GLU A 314 8.32 -24.90 17.47
CA GLU A 314 8.75 -26.26 17.82
C GLU A 314 7.68 -27.29 17.44
N ASN A 315 8.09 -28.46 16.93
CA ASN A 315 7.22 -29.54 16.45
C ASN A 315 6.38 -29.23 15.19
N HIS A 316 6.64 -28.11 14.51
CA HIS A 316 6.04 -27.82 13.21
C HIS A 316 6.63 -28.79 12.14
N PRO A 317 5.82 -29.47 11.32
CA PRO A 317 6.29 -30.54 10.43
C PRO A 317 7.25 -30.07 9.32
N ARG A 318 7.13 -28.81 8.89
CA ARG A 318 7.98 -28.24 7.83
C ARG A 318 8.21 -26.74 8.04
N LEU A 319 8.96 -26.39 9.07
CA LEU A 319 9.35 -25.00 9.31
C LEU A 319 10.49 -24.60 8.37
N LYS A 320 10.15 -23.95 7.25
CA LYS A 320 11.08 -23.43 6.24
C LYS A 320 10.62 -22.06 5.76
N ARG A 321 11.55 -21.26 5.24
CA ARG A 321 11.26 -20.00 4.55
C ARG A 321 10.29 -20.25 3.38
N ILE A 322 9.39 -19.29 3.14
CA ILE A 322 8.34 -19.41 2.12
C ILE A 322 8.18 -18.15 1.26
N LEU A 323 8.56 -17.00 1.79
CA LEU A 323 8.54 -15.70 1.13
C LEU A 323 9.94 -15.28 0.70
N MET A 324 10.96 -15.50 1.54
CA MET A 324 12.34 -15.13 1.25
C MET A 324 13.15 -16.30 0.66
N PRO A 325 14.12 -16.02 -0.23
CA PRO A 325 14.99 -17.06 -0.76
C PRO A 325 15.78 -17.73 0.37
N GLU A 326 16.16 -18.99 0.19
CA GLU A 326 16.90 -19.75 1.21
C GLU A 326 18.25 -19.11 1.57
N SER A 327 18.83 -18.35 0.64
CA SER A 327 20.06 -17.57 0.82
C SER A 327 19.88 -16.28 1.63
N TRP A 328 18.65 -15.88 1.95
CA TRP A 328 18.39 -14.62 2.64
C TRP A 328 18.90 -14.65 4.08
N ILE A 329 19.67 -13.62 4.45
CA ILE A 329 20.27 -13.48 5.77
C ILE A 329 19.42 -12.50 6.60
N GLY A 330 18.93 -12.97 7.75
CA GLY A 330 18.13 -12.17 8.67
C GLY A 330 16.62 -12.26 8.43
N TRP A 331 15.88 -11.33 9.04
CA TRP A 331 14.43 -11.40 9.24
C TRP A 331 13.78 -10.03 8.96
N PRO A 332 13.21 -9.82 7.76
CA PRO A 332 12.85 -8.48 7.27
C PRO A 332 11.85 -7.68 8.10
N LEU A 333 10.95 -8.34 8.84
CA LEU A 333 9.94 -7.64 9.66
C LEU A 333 10.41 -7.36 11.09
N ARG A 334 11.63 -7.75 11.46
CA ARG A 334 12.21 -7.29 12.72
C ARG A 334 12.46 -5.80 12.64
N LYS A 335 12.15 -5.09 13.72
CA LYS A 335 12.24 -3.63 13.76
C LYS A 335 13.66 -3.15 13.51
N ASP A 336 14.64 -3.81 14.12
CA ASP A 336 16.07 -3.53 13.98
C ASP A 336 16.72 -4.20 12.75
N TYR A 337 15.93 -4.79 11.85
CA TYR A 337 16.48 -5.34 10.62
C TYR A 337 17.01 -4.21 9.73
N ILE A 338 18.31 -4.23 9.49
CA ILE A 338 18.96 -3.35 8.52
C ILE A 338 18.85 -4.06 7.17
N ALA A 339 18.01 -3.52 6.29
CA ALA A 339 17.97 -3.99 4.92
C ALA A 339 19.36 -3.81 4.30
N PRO A 340 19.96 -4.86 3.70
CA PRO A 340 21.19 -4.70 2.94
C PRO A 340 20.96 -3.63 1.87
N ASN A 341 21.97 -2.78 1.65
CA ASN A 341 21.87 -1.67 0.70
C ASN A 341 21.37 -2.21 -0.65
N PHE A 342 20.35 -1.56 -1.20
CA PHE A 342 19.58 -1.97 -2.39
C PHE A 342 20.43 -2.27 -3.66
N TYR A 343 21.73 -1.93 -3.63
CA TYR A 343 22.70 -2.18 -4.70
C TYR A 343 23.22 -3.61 -4.77
N GLU A 344 23.23 -4.38 -3.66
CA GLU A 344 23.83 -5.74 -3.68
C GLU A 344 22.89 -6.83 -4.24
N ILE A 345 21.59 -6.54 -4.40
CA ILE A 345 20.62 -7.53 -4.92
C ILE A 345 20.66 -7.60 -6.46
N GLN A 346 21.27 -6.63 -7.15
CA GLN A 346 21.43 -6.68 -8.61
C GLN A 346 22.54 -7.65 -9.07
N ASP A 347 23.43 -8.07 -8.16
CA ASP A 347 24.55 -8.97 -8.46
C ASP A 347 24.27 -10.45 -8.12
N ALA A 348 23.06 -10.77 -7.67
CA ALA A 348 22.63 -12.16 -7.53
C ALA A 348 21.93 -12.61 -8.82
N HIS A 349 22.74 -13.24 -9.69
CA HIS A 349 22.39 -13.83 -10.98
C HIS A 349 21.09 -14.63 -11.03
#